data_AF-A0A1I1AIJ0-F1
#
_entry.id   AF-A0A1I1AIJ0-F1
#
_cell.length_a   1.000
_cell.length_b   1.000
_cell.length_c   1.000
_cell.angle_alpha   90.00
_cell.angle_beta   90.00
_cell.angle_gamma   90.00
#
_symmetry.space_group_name_H-M   'P 1'
#
loop_
_entity.id
_entity.type
_entity.pdbx_description
1 polymer ?
#
loop_
_entity_poly.entity_id
_entity_poly.type
_entity_poly.pdbx_seq_one_letter_code
_entity_poly.pdbx_strand_id
1 'polypeptide(L)'
;MLCLASGGVKAVLAIASFTLAWQHSVEKIRWEESYRVEAGALVLEEARVQGSGAGMEPPHASRFKDGFWRWQPQQTMSELLLTRSEFTPDYQFCTLGQCQSLAEIVPPAAIVTRLWACDKSTQPN
;
A
#
# COMPACT_ATOMS: atom_id res chain seq x y z
N MET A 1 -10.76 -6.92 -7.45
CA MET A 1 -11.33 -6.73 -6.10
C MET A 1 -10.20 -6.90 -5.10
N LEU A 2 -10.10 -5.98 -4.15
CA LEU A 2 -9.10 -6.02 -3.09
C LEU A 2 -9.77 -6.43 -1.78
N CYS A 3 -9.15 -7.35 -1.06
CA CYS A 3 -9.57 -7.80 0.25
C CYS A 3 -8.61 -7.26 1.29
N LEU A 4 -9.14 -6.79 2.41
CA LEU A 4 -8.39 -6.32 3.56
C LEU A 4 -8.86 -7.05 4.81
N ALA A 5 -7.93 -7.35 5.71
CA ALA A 5 -8.25 -7.91 7.02
C ALA A 5 -7.32 -7.37 8.09
N SER A 6 -7.88 -7.10 9.26
CA SER A 6 -7.13 -6.77 10.46
C SER A 6 -7.79 -7.48 11.64
N GLY A 7 -7.08 -8.41 12.28
CA GLY A 7 -7.66 -9.27 13.30
C GLY A 7 -8.88 -10.03 12.77
N GLY A 8 -10.03 -9.89 13.43
CA GLY A 8 -11.30 -10.49 13.01
C GLY A 8 -12.12 -9.67 12.00
N VAL A 9 -11.69 -8.46 11.65
CA VAL A 9 -12.44 -7.56 10.76
C VAL A 9 -11.96 -7.71 9.32
N LYS A 10 -12.90 -7.76 8.37
CA LYS A 10 -12.62 -7.84 6.94
C LYS A 10 -13.37 -6.77 6.16
N ALA A 11 -12.75 -6.27 5.09
CA ALA A 11 -13.35 -5.36 4.13
C ALA A 11 -13.04 -5.82 2.70
N VAL A 12 -13.96 -5.57 1.77
CA VAL A 12 -13.80 -5.88 0.34
C VAL A 12 -14.04 -4.62 -0.47
N LEU A 13 -13.10 -4.26 -1.32
CA LEU A 13 -13.17 -3.08 -2.19
C LEU A 13 -13.25 -3.51 -3.66
N ALA A 14 -14.26 -2.98 -4.36
CA ALA A 14 -14.49 -3.20 -5.79
C ALA A 14 -13.55 -2.33 -6.67
N ILE A 15 -12.24 -2.46 -6.44
CA ILE A 15 -11.20 -1.71 -7.15
C ILE A 15 -10.22 -2.66 -7.85
N ALA A 16 -9.52 -2.12 -8.84
CA ALA A 16 -8.46 -2.81 -9.58
C ALA A 16 -7.08 -2.18 -9.35
N SER A 17 -7.00 -0.95 -8.84
CA SER A 17 -5.74 -0.29 -8.53
C SER A 17 -5.90 0.65 -7.34
N PHE A 18 -4.84 0.84 -6.58
CA PHE A 18 -4.79 1.75 -5.43
C PHE A 18 -3.37 2.24 -5.20
N THR A 19 -3.24 3.35 -4.49
CA THR A 19 -1.95 3.83 -3.99
C THR A 19 -1.96 3.76 -2.48
N LEU A 20 -0.95 3.11 -1.90
CA LEU A 20 -0.66 3.17 -0.48
C LEU A 20 0.39 4.24 -0.25
N ALA A 21 0.13 5.15 0.67
CA ALA A 21 1.10 6.14 1.10
C ALA A 21 1.32 6.08 2.60
N TRP A 22 2.57 6.19 3.02
CA TRP A 22 2.94 6.22 4.42
C TRP A 22 4.16 7.08 4.63
N GLN A 23 4.45 7.38 5.89
CA GLN A 23 5.63 8.15 6.26
C GLN A 23 6.64 7.22 6.93
N HIS A 24 7.86 7.22 6.44
CA HIS A 24 8.94 6.47 7.08
C HIS A 24 9.16 7.02 8.50
N SER A 25 9.09 6.16 9.51
CA SER A 25 8.99 6.57 10.91
C SER A 25 10.22 7.36 11.39
N VAL A 26 11.40 7.00 10.90
CA VAL A 26 12.70 7.59 11.25
C VAL A 26 12.97 8.85 10.43
N GLU A 27 13.04 8.69 9.11
CA GLU A 27 13.40 9.77 8.17
C GLU A 27 12.29 10.83 8.01
N LYS A 28 11.06 10.52 8.46
CA LYS A 28 9.87 11.37 8.29
C LYS A 28 9.54 11.70 6.83
N ILE A 29 10.02 10.88 5.89
CA ILE A 29 9.81 11.03 4.45
C ILE A 29 8.57 10.26 3.99
N ARG A 30 7.80 10.86 3.08
CA ARG A 30 6.63 10.24 2.46
C ARG A 30 7.04 9.23 1.38
N TRP A 31 6.51 8.03 1.50
CA TRP A 31 6.57 6.95 0.53
C TRP A 31 5.19 6.72 -0.06
N GLU A 32 5.13 6.45 -1.35
CA GLU A 32 3.91 6.08 -2.03
C GLU A 32 4.17 4.92 -2.99
N GLU A 33 3.31 3.93 -2.95
CA GLU A 33 3.37 2.73 -3.78
C GLU A 33 2.05 2.53 -4.49
N SER A 34 2.09 2.38 -5.81
CA SER A 34 0.93 2.15 -6.65
C SER A 34 0.84 0.68 -7.02
N TYR A 35 -0.27 0.08 -6.64
CA TYR A 35 -0.56 -1.33 -6.81
C TYR A 35 -1.71 -1.54 -7.80
N ARG A 36 -1.59 -2.59 -8.61
CA ARG A 36 -2.66 -3.15 -9.43
C ARG A 36 -3.03 -4.54 -8.93
N VAL A 37 -4.32 -4.82 -8.85
CA VAL A 37 -4.85 -6.16 -8.61
C VAL A 37 -4.99 -6.86 -9.96
N GLU A 38 -4.16 -7.85 -10.23
CA GLU A 38 -4.12 -8.57 -11.50
C GLU A 38 -3.97 -10.07 -11.27
N ALA A 39 -4.77 -10.88 -11.97
CA ALA A 39 -4.67 -12.35 -11.95
C ALA A 39 -4.62 -12.99 -10.54
N GLY A 40 -5.31 -12.40 -9.55
CA GLY A 40 -5.29 -12.91 -8.16
C GLY A 40 -4.04 -12.51 -7.36
N ALA A 41 -3.26 -11.56 -7.85
CA ALA A 41 -2.07 -11.03 -7.19
C ALA A 41 -2.10 -9.49 -7.13
N LEU A 42 -1.20 -8.93 -6.33
CA LEU A 42 -0.91 -7.51 -6.23
C LEU A 42 0.39 -7.22 -6.97
N VAL A 43 0.35 -6.35 -7.98
CA VAL A 43 1.49 -5.94 -8.77
C VAL A 43 1.88 -4.53 -8.36
N LEU A 44 3.10 -4.36 -7.84
CA LEU A 44 3.70 -3.06 -7.53
C LEU A 44 4.23 -2.43 -8.82
N GLU A 45 3.45 -1.51 -9.38
CA GLU A 45 3.74 -0.87 -10.66
C GLU A 45 4.74 0.28 -10.52
N GLU A 46 4.55 1.10 -9.50
CA GLU A 46 5.39 2.27 -9.23
C GLU A 46 5.60 2.42 -7.72
N ALA A 47 6.84 2.69 -7.33
CA ALA A 47 7.18 3.15 -5.99
C ALA A 47 7.83 4.52 -6.10
N ARG A 48 7.50 5.41 -5.14
CA ARG A 48 8.04 6.76 -5.10
C ARG A 48 8.28 7.29 -3.70
N VAL A 49 9.34 8.06 -3.56
CA VAL A 49 9.78 8.65 -2.29
C VAL A 49 10.01 10.14 -2.44
N GLN A 50 9.53 10.94 -1.48
CA GLN A 50 9.69 12.39 -1.49
C GLN A 50 11.09 12.79 -1.02
N GLY A 51 11.95 13.23 -1.93
CA GLY A 51 13.35 13.56 -1.61
C GLY A 51 14.24 12.34 -1.36
N SER A 52 15.43 12.58 -0.80
CA SER A 52 16.44 11.56 -0.48
C SER A 52 16.72 11.57 1.03
N GLY A 53 16.44 10.45 1.71
CA GLY A 53 16.78 10.24 3.13
C GLY A 53 18.00 9.34 3.27
N ALA A 54 18.62 9.33 4.44
CA ALA A 54 19.77 8.47 4.70
C ALA A 54 19.36 6.99 4.60
N GLY A 55 20.04 6.21 3.77
CA GLY A 55 19.73 4.78 3.56
C GLY A 55 18.47 4.52 2.73
N MET A 56 17.89 5.57 2.13
CA MET A 56 16.80 5.47 1.15
C MET A 56 17.28 5.93 -0.22
N GLU A 57 18.51 5.56 -0.59
CA GLU A 57 18.99 5.74 -1.97
C GLU A 57 18.02 5.03 -2.92
N PRO A 58 17.31 5.79 -3.77
CA PRO A 58 16.45 5.18 -4.75
C PRO A 58 17.33 4.38 -5.74
N PRO A 59 16.81 3.31 -6.36
CA PRO A 59 17.60 2.48 -7.26
C PRO A 59 18.28 3.32 -8.36
N HIS A 60 19.42 2.88 -8.90
CA HIS A 60 20.10 3.61 -9.99
C HIS A 60 19.20 3.91 -11.20
N ALA A 61 18.17 3.08 -11.42
CA ALA A 61 17.17 3.28 -12.48
C ALA A 61 16.07 4.30 -12.14
N SER A 62 16.10 4.91 -10.96
CA SER A 62 15.09 5.88 -10.52
C SER A 62 15.17 7.19 -11.31
N ARG A 63 14.06 7.91 -11.33
CA ARG A 63 13.92 9.22 -11.98
C ARG A 63 13.37 10.20 -10.96
N PHE A 64 14.06 11.32 -10.79
CA PHE A 64 13.56 12.42 -9.98
C PHE A 64 12.63 13.30 -10.81
N LYS A 65 11.40 13.49 -10.34
CA LYS A 65 10.40 14.34 -10.99
C LYS A 65 9.45 14.91 -9.94
N ASP A 66 8.99 16.14 -10.07
CA ASP A 66 7.98 16.75 -9.17
C ASP A 66 8.27 16.58 -7.65
N GLY A 67 9.55 16.59 -7.24
CA GLY A 67 9.95 16.41 -5.83
C GLY A 67 10.01 14.96 -5.34
N PHE A 68 9.74 13.97 -6.19
CA PHE A 68 9.77 12.55 -5.86
C PHE A 68 10.77 11.80 -6.74
N TRP A 69 11.52 10.88 -6.13
CA TRP A 69 12.18 9.81 -6.85
C TRP A 69 11.17 8.72 -7.15
N ARG A 70 11.05 8.32 -8.42
CA ARG A 70 10.12 7.28 -8.87
C ARG A 70 10.89 6.15 -9.54
N TRP A 71 10.45 4.92 -9.33
CA TRP A 71 10.94 3.75 -10.04
C TRP A 71 9.81 2.71 -10.18
N GLN A 72 10.03 1.73 -11.06
CA GLN A 72 9.05 0.69 -11.36
C GLN A 72 9.61 -0.67 -10.98
N PRO A 73 9.27 -1.20 -9.78
CA PRO A 73 9.77 -2.49 -9.33
C PRO A 73 9.28 -3.65 -10.19
N GLN A 74 8.06 -3.53 -10.76
CA GLN A 74 7.38 -4.62 -11.47
C GLN A 74 7.33 -5.92 -10.65
N GLN A 75 7.10 -5.79 -9.35
CA GLN A 75 7.08 -6.91 -8.42
C GLN A 75 5.65 -7.40 -8.21
N THR A 76 5.46 -8.72 -8.30
CA THR A 76 4.18 -9.37 -8.04
C THR A 76 4.20 -10.07 -6.69
N MET A 77 3.16 -9.87 -5.89
CA MET A 77 3.01 -10.42 -4.55
C MET A 77 1.62 -11.04 -4.39
N SER A 78 1.52 -12.14 -3.66
CA SER A 78 0.23 -12.74 -3.30
C SER A 78 -0.54 -11.88 -2.28
N GLU A 79 0.20 -11.16 -1.42
CA GLU A 79 -0.35 -10.35 -0.35
C GLU A 79 0.62 -9.24 0.09
N LEU A 80 0.07 -8.24 0.77
CA LEU A 80 0.82 -7.22 1.50
C LEU A 80 0.48 -7.31 2.98
N LEU A 81 1.49 -7.23 3.83
CA LEU A 81 1.36 -7.20 5.28
C LEU A 81 1.78 -5.82 5.79
N LEU A 82 0.82 -5.02 6.22
CA LEU A 82 1.04 -3.66 6.68
C LEU A 82 1.04 -3.64 8.21
N THR A 83 2.21 -3.37 8.79
CA THR A 83 2.35 -3.21 10.24
C THR A 83 1.92 -1.81 10.65
N ARG A 84 0.93 -1.72 11.53
CA ARG A 84 0.34 -0.47 12.01
C ARG A 84 0.73 -0.23 13.46
N SER A 85 1.16 0.99 13.75
CA SER A 85 1.64 1.41 15.06
C SER A 85 0.98 2.72 15.47
N GLU A 86 0.75 2.90 16.77
CA GLU A 86 0.29 4.17 17.35
C GLU A 86 1.36 5.27 17.32
N PHE A 87 2.63 4.93 17.08
CA PHE A 87 3.75 5.88 17.07
C PHE A 87 3.92 6.61 15.73
N THR A 88 3.19 6.19 14.69
CA THR A 88 3.22 6.81 13.36
C THR A 88 1.81 7.05 12.85
N PRO A 89 1.60 8.07 11.99
CA PRO A 89 0.37 8.18 11.25
C PRO A 89 0.03 6.89 10.52
N ASP A 90 -1.27 6.60 10.40
CA ASP A 90 -1.73 5.44 9.67
C ASP A 90 -1.43 5.54 8.16
N TYR A 91 -1.54 4.41 7.47
CA TYR A 91 -1.44 4.38 6.01
C TYR A 91 -2.57 5.21 5.39
N GLN A 92 -2.24 6.03 4.40
CA GLN A 92 -3.22 6.63 3.51
C GLN A 92 -3.48 5.69 2.34
N PHE A 93 -4.75 5.43 2.11
CA PHE A 93 -5.24 4.61 1.00
C PHE A 93 -5.91 5.52 -0.02
N CYS A 94 -5.38 5.55 -1.23
CA CYS A 94 -5.86 6.42 -2.30
C CYS A 94 -6.40 5.61 -3.48
N THR A 95 -7.60 5.97 -3.95
CA THR A 95 -8.22 5.42 -5.17
C THR A 95 -8.87 6.53 -5.97
N LEU A 96 -8.69 6.54 -7.29
CA LEU A 96 -9.30 7.53 -8.20
C LEU A 96 -9.10 9.00 -7.74
N GLY A 97 -7.95 9.32 -7.14
CA GLY A 97 -7.63 10.66 -6.64
C GLY A 97 -8.27 11.03 -5.29
N GLN A 98 -9.04 10.13 -4.67
CA GLN A 98 -9.58 10.27 -3.32
C GLN A 98 -8.69 9.51 -2.35
N CYS A 99 -8.22 10.16 -1.29
CA CYS A 99 -7.38 9.55 -0.26
C CYS A 99 -8.10 9.57 1.09
N GLN A 100 -8.04 8.46 1.80
CA GLN A 100 -8.60 8.30 3.13
C GLN A 100 -7.66 7.49 4.02
N SER A 101 -7.87 7.53 5.33
CA SER A 101 -7.09 6.68 6.24
C SER A 101 -7.43 5.21 6.04
N LEU A 102 -6.45 4.32 6.15
CA LEU A 102 -6.69 2.87 6.10
C LEU A 102 -7.64 2.43 7.23
N ALA A 103 -7.62 3.11 8.38
CA ALA A 103 -8.56 2.92 9.48
C ALA A 103 -10.03 3.13 9.10
N GLU A 104 -10.33 3.99 8.12
CA GLU A 104 -11.69 4.23 7.63
C GLU A 104 -12.21 3.06 6.78
N ILE A 105 -11.31 2.24 6.23
CA ILE A 105 -11.64 1.05 5.45
C ILE A 105 -11.69 -0.17 6.36
N VAL A 106 -10.64 -0.36 7.16
CA VAL A 106 -10.51 -1.45 8.10
C VAL A 106 -9.87 -0.94 9.40
N PRO A 107 -10.57 -1.02 10.54
CA PRO A 107 -10.03 -0.54 11.81
C PRO A 107 -8.77 -1.32 12.19
N PRO A 108 -7.81 -0.71 12.91
CA PRO A 108 -6.58 -1.36 13.36
C PRO A 108 -6.85 -2.35 14.51
N ALA A 109 -7.63 -3.40 14.24
CA ALA A 109 -7.99 -4.42 15.22
C ALA A 109 -6.86 -5.43 15.52
N ALA A 110 -5.71 -5.30 14.85
CA ALA A 110 -4.49 -6.05 15.09
C ALA A 110 -3.27 -5.22 14.64
N ILE A 111 -2.08 -5.65 15.05
CA ILE A 111 -0.81 -4.99 14.67
C ILE A 111 -0.58 -5.06 13.15
N VAL A 112 -1.03 -6.13 12.49
CA VAL A 112 -0.87 -6.31 11.05
C VAL A 112 -2.22 -6.24 10.35
N THR A 113 -2.31 -5.39 9.33
CA THR A 113 -3.40 -5.38 8.35
C THR A 113 -2.91 -6.05 7.06
N ARG A 114 -3.61 -7.11 6.66
CA ARG A 114 -3.32 -7.90 5.46
C ARG A 114 -4.15 -7.41 4.28
N LEU A 115 -3.53 -7.22 3.13
CA LEU A 115 -4.18 -6.92 1.85
C LEU A 115 -3.87 -8.03 0.85
N TRP A 116 -4.86 -8.49 0.09
CA TRP A 116 -4.66 -9.48 -0.97
C TRP A 116 -5.73 -9.34 -2.05
N ALA A 117 -5.46 -9.89 -3.24
CA ALA A 117 -6.49 -9.96 -4.27
C ALA A 117 -7.60 -10.91 -3.82
N CYS A 118 -8.85 -10.46 -3.84
CA CYS A 118 -9.95 -11.35 -3.48
C CYS A 118 -10.08 -12.46 -4.50
N ASP A 119 -9.92 -13.69 -4.06
CA ASP A 119 -10.27 -14.85 -4.85
C ASP A 119 -11.80 -14.98 -4.92
N LYS A 120 -12.34 -15.28 -6.11
CA LYS A 120 -13.77 -15.64 -6.24
C LYS A 120 -14.12 -16.92 -5.47
N SER A 121 -13.14 -17.72 -5.04
CA SER A 121 -13.32 -19.02 -4.41
C SER A 121 -13.55 -18.98 -2.89
N THR A 122 -13.40 -17.81 -2.24
CA THR A 122 -13.55 -17.69 -0.77
C THR A 122 -14.79 -16.86 -0.38
N GLN A 123 -15.90 -17.02 -1.08
CA GLN A 123 -17.22 -16.74 -0.51
C GLN A 123 -17.73 -18.03 0.14
N PRO A 124 -17.94 -18.09 1.47
CA PRO A 124 -18.70 -19.19 2.03
C PRO A 124 -20.11 -19.13 1.43
N ASN A 125 -20.51 -20.24 0.81
CA ASN A 125 -21.86 -20.49 0.32
C ASN A 125 -22.88 -20.49 1.48
#